data_AF-A0A8H9YPS6-F1
#
_entry.id   AF-A0A8H9YPS6-F1
#
_cell.length_a   1.000
_cell.length_b   1.000
_cell.length_c   1.000
_cell.angle_alpha   90.00
_cell.angle_beta   90.00
_cell.angle_gamma   90.00
#
_symmetry.space_group_name_H-M   'P 1'
#
loop_
_entity.id
_entity.type
_entity.pdbx_description
1 polymer ?
#
loop_
_entity_poly.entity_id
_entity_poly.type
_entity_poly.pdbx_seq_one_letter_code
_entity_poly.pdbx_strand_id
1 'polypeptide(L)'
;MSNSASVEGYLHVEGFDNFERDAFDKRKIRAGMRKVGLLIAQRAQMNLVLGKGQDGYPVNRTGATVESVKFKVSRAGFLVRISPTKTSAMEEFYPAYLHYGVKRGRKLGKLAPGAGKGRSNRRAAGVRAAAVAERAAGEWRIKPRDNYMADALQDSASQVQSILSAAFAAALG
;
A
#
# COMPACT_ATOMS: atom_id res chain seq x y z
N MET A 1 18.56 8.82 12.54
CA MET A 1 17.26 8.65 11.85
C MET A 1 17.47 7.75 10.65
N SER A 2 17.05 6.49 10.73
CA SER A 2 17.15 5.52 9.64
C SER A 2 16.33 6.01 8.43
N ASN A 3 16.98 6.16 7.28
CA ASN A 3 16.37 6.59 6.02
C ASN A 3 15.64 5.42 5.30
N SER A 4 14.85 4.64 6.04
CA SER A 4 14.15 3.47 5.51
C SER A 4 12.66 3.59 5.79
N ALA A 5 11.86 3.63 4.74
CA ALA A 5 10.42 3.43 4.85
C ALA A 5 10.14 1.92 4.60
N SER A 6 9.72 1.22 5.64
CA SER A 6 9.37 -0.21 5.66
C SER A 6 7.94 -0.45 5.16
N VAL A 7 7.67 -1.63 4.60
CA VAL A 7 6.31 -2.04 4.22
C VAL A 7 5.63 -2.60 5.48
N GLU A 8 5.17 -1.73 6.37
CA GLU A 8 4.52 -2.14 7.63
C GLU A 8 3.04 -2.52 7.44
N GLY A 9 2.43 -2.17 6.30
CA GLY A 9 1.01 -2.44 6.00
C GLY A 9 0.72 -3.76 5.26
N TYR A 10 1.47 -4.83 5.52
CA TYR A 10 1.25 -6.14 4.89
C TYR A 10 0.80 -7.18 5.91
N LEU A 11 -0.32 -7.85 5.64
CA LEU A 11 -0.82 -8.95 6.45
C LEU A 11 -1.06 -10.17 5.56
N HIS A 12 -0.34 -11.26 5.85
CA HIS A 12 -0.56 -12.57 5.25
C HIS A 12 -1.32 -13.45 6.24
N VAL A 13 -2.25 -14.27 5.74
CA VAL A 13 -2.97 -15.25 6.55
C VAL A 13 -2.48 -16.63 6.15
N GLU A 14 -1.72 -17.24 7.05
CA GLU A 14 -1.12 -18.57 6.87
C GLU A 14 -2.16 -19.70 6.99
N GLY A 15 -1.76 -20.91 6.60
CA GLY A 15 -2.57 -22.13 6.77
C GLY A 15 -3.39 -22.53 5.53
N PHE A 16 -3.37 -21.71 4.49
CA PHE A 16 -4.04 -21.97 3.21
C PHE A 16 -3.07 -22.05 2.02
N ASP A 17 -1.76 -21.95 2.28
CA ASP A 17 -0.72 -21.84 1.25
C ASP A 17 -0.54 -23.12 0.42
N ASN A 18 -0.94 -24.28 0.98
CA ASN A 18 -0.82 -25.58 0.34
C ASN A 18 -1.97 -25.90 -0.62
N PHE A 19 -3.01 -25.07 -0.68
CA PHE A 19 -4.17 -25.30 -1.55
C PHE A 19 -4.03 -24.53 -2.86
N GLU A 20 -4.31 -25.20 -3.97
CA GLU A 20 -4.45 -24.50 -5.24
C GLU A 20 -5.67 -23.59 -5.23
N ARG A 21 -5.60 -22.49 -5.98
CA ARG A 21 -6.67 -21.46 -6.00
C ARG A 21 -8.03 -22.00 -6.40
N ASP A 22 -8.08 -23.09 -7.17
CA ASP A 22 -9.32 -23.69 -7.65
C ASP A 22 -9.95 -24.64 -6.63
N ALA A 23 -9.27 -24.95 -5.52
CA ALA A 23 -9.86 -25.65 -4.37
C ALA A 23 -10.87 -24.80 -3.59
N PHE A 24 -10.92 -23.48 -3.86
CA PHE A 24 -11.76 -22.55 -3.12
C PHE A 24 -12.96 -22.03 -3.90
N ASP A 25 -14.11 -21.93 -3.23
CA ASP A 25 -15.23 -21.13 -3.72
C ASP A 25 -14.87 -19.64 -3.69
N LYS A 26 -14.55 -19.12 -4.88
CA LYS A 26 -14.21 -17.71 -5.12
C LYS A 26 -15.30 -16.75 -4.63
N ARG A 27 -16.58 -17.13 -4.60
CA ARG A 27 -17.65 -16.26 -4.11
C ARG A 27 -17.52 -16.02 -2.60
N LYS A 28 -17.25 -17.08 -1.84
CA LYS A 28 -17.05 -17.04 -0.38
C LYS A 28 -15.79 -16.29 0.00
N ILE A 29 -14.66 -16.54 -0.68
CA ILE A 29 -13.42 -15.77 -0.48
C ILE A 29 -13.65 -14.28 -0.73
N ARG A 30 -14.27 -13.94 -1.87
CA ARG A 30 -14.53 -12.54 -2.21
C ARG A 30 -15.45 -11.87 -1.20
N ALA A 31 -16.39 -12.59 -0.59
CA ALA A 31 -17.23 -12.05 0.47
C ALA A 31 -16.42 -11.71 1.72
N GLY A 32 -15.54 -12.60 2.18
CA GLY A 32 -14.62 -12.33 3.30
C GLY A 32 -13.71 -11.13 3.03
N MET A 33 -13.12 -11.08 1.83
CA MET A 33 -12.22 -9.99 1.41
C MET A 33 -12.95 -8.64 1.30
N ARG A 34 -14.21 -8.62 0.86
CA ARG A 34 -15.03 -7.41 0.88
C ARG A 34 -15.31 -6.94 2.31
N LYS A 35 -15.59 -7.86 3.23
CA LYS A 35 -15.84 -7.54 4.65
C LYS A 35 -14.61 -6.91 5.30
N VAL A 36 -13.42 -7.47 5.07
CA VAL A 36 -12.14 -6.90 5.52
C VAL A 36 -11.86 -5.55 4.88
N GLY A 37 -12.03 -5.44 3.57
CA GLY A 37 -11.82 -4.18 2.85
C GLY A 37 -12.70 -3.04 3.39
N LEU A 38 -13.97 -3.34 3.67
CA LEU A 38 -14.90 -2.40 4.27
C LEU A 38 -14.48 -1.99 5.68
N LEU A 39 -14.14 -2.96 6.54
CA LEU A 39 -13.68 -2.72 7.91
C LEU A 39 -12.49 -1.75 7.95
N ILE A 40 -11.44 -2.06 7.19
CA ILE A 40 -10.21 -1.23 7.17
C ILE A 40 -10.50 0.15 6.58
N ALA A 41 -11.25 0.22 5.48
CA ALA A 41 -11.57 1.51 4.85
C ALA A 41 -12.38 2.42 5.78
N GLN A 42 -13.41 1.88 6.45
CA GLN A 42 -14.23 2.64 7.41
C GLN A 42 -13.39 3.13 8.60
N ARG A 43 -12.52 2.27 9.14
CA ARG A 43 -11.65 2.65 10.26
C ARG A 43 -10.61 3.70 9.86
N ALA A 44 -10.01 3.57 8.69
CA ALA A 44 -9.09 4.58 8.15
C ALA A 44 -9.79 5.93 7.91
N GLN A 45 -11.02 5.92 7.38
CA GLN A 45 -11.85 7.11 7.21
C GLN A 45 -12.19 7.76 8.56
N MET A 46 -12.60 6.96 9.55
CA MET A 46 -12.89 7.43 10.90
C MET A 46 -11.64 8.07 11.55
N ASN A 47 -10.49 7.40 11.47
CA ASN A 47 -9.23 7.92 12.02
C ASN A 47 -8.84 9.24 11.35
N LEU A 48 -9.01 9.37 10.03
CA LEU A 48 -8.77 10.63 9.32
C LEU A 48 -9.71 11.76 9.76
N VAL A 49 -10.98 11.46 10.05
CA VAL A 49 -11.96 12.44 10.54
C VAL A 49 -11.64 12.87 11.98
N LEU A 50 -11.29 11.91 12.84
CA LEU A 50 -11.02 12.15 14.27
C LEU A 50 -9.61 12.68 14.56
N GLY A 51 -8.66 12.47 13.64
CA GLY A 51 -7.24 12.76 13.84
C GLY A 51 -6.88 14.23 14.03
N LYS A 52 -7.78 15.18 13.71
CA LYS A 52 -7.70 16.62 14.05
C LYS A 52 -6.32 17.30 13.83
N GLY A 53 -5.51 16.83 12.87
CA GLY A 53 -4.21 17.43 12.58
C GLY A 53 -3.06 16.96 13.47
N GLN A 54 -3.08 15.70 13.92
CA GLN A 54 -1.90 15.04 14.47
C GLN A 54 -0.68 15.18 13.53
N ASP A 55 0.49 15.41 14.13
CA ASP A 55 1.74 15.51 13.39
C ASP A 55 2.02 14.21 12.61
N GLY A 56 2.60 14.34 11.42
CA GLY A 56 2.85 13.20 10.51
C GLY A 56 1.65 12.76 9.67
N TYR A 57 0.41 13.07 10.06
CA TYR A 57 -0.80 12.62 9.36
C TYR A 57 -1.42 13.66 8.40
N PRO A 58 -2.12 13.23 7.34
CA PRO A 58 -2.92 14.14 6.53
C PRO A 58 -4.16 14.62 7.29
N VAL A 59 -4.56 15.87 7.03
CA VAL A 59 -5.73 16.49 7.67
C VAL A 59 -6.93 16.47 6.74
N ASN A 60 -8.12 16.22 7.30
CA ASN A 60 -9.37 16.42 6.59
C ASN A 60 -9.83 17.89 6.67
N ARG A 61 -9.99 18.56 5.51
CA ARG A 61 -10.52 19.93 5.43
C ARG A 61 -11.93 19.99 4.83
N THR A 62 -12.17 19.25 3.74
CA THR A 62 -13.40 19.33 2.93
C THR A 62 -14.15 18.01 2.81
N GLY A 63 -13.67 16.92 3.40
CA GLY A 63 -14.24 15.57 3.23
C GLY A 63 -13.71 14.79 2.03
N ALA A 64 -13.19 15.48 0.99
CA ALA A 64 -12.73 14.83 -0.25
C ALA A 64 -11.66 13.74 -0.01
N THR A 65 -10.72 13.97 0.93
CA THR A 65 -9.69 12.98 1.28
C THR A 65 -10.31 11.75 1.93
N VAL A 66 -11.33 11.91 2.76
CA VAL A 66 -12.04 10.81 3.42
C VAL A 66 -12.76 9.93 2.38
N GLU A 67 -13.50 10.56 1.49
CA GLU A 67 -14.24 9.87 0.41
C GLU A 67 -13.32 9.15 -0.58
N SER A 68 -12.08 9.61 -0.71
CA SER A 68 -11.09 9.00 -1.60
C SER A 68 -10.64 7.62 -1.12
N VAL A 69 -10.66 7.36 0.19
CA VAL A 69 -10.19 6.09 0.78
C VAL A 69 -11.19 5.00 0.47
N LYS A 70 -10.84 4.10 -0.46
CA LYS A 70 -11.69 3.00 -0.93
C LYS A 70 -10.92 1.70 -0.94
N PHE A 71 -11.66 0.59 -0.88
CA PHE A 71 -11.09 -0.74 -1.06
C PHE A 71 -11.44 -1.32 -2.44
N LYS A 72 -10.56 -2.18 -2.96
CA LYS A 72 -10.79 -2.95 -4.19
C LYS A 72 -10.29 -4.38 -3.99
N VAL A 73 -11.18 -5.34 -4.19
CA VAL A 73 -10.81 -6.76 -4.23
C VAL A 73 -10.24 -7.10 -5.60
N SER A 74 -9.18 -7.90 -5.63
CA SER A 74 -8.53 -8.37 -6.85
C SER A 74 -9.50 -9.20 -7.71
N ARG A 75 -9.19 -9.36 -9.00
CA ARG A 75 -9.99 -10.20 -9.90
C ARG A 75 -10.02 -11.65 -9.43
N ALA A 76 -8.87 -12.18 -9.00
CA ALA A 76 -8.74 -13.54 -8.47
C ALA A 76 -9.50 -13.74 -7.15
N GLY A 77 -9.72 -12.66 -6.38
CA GLY A 77 -10.45 -12.70 -5.12
C GLY A 77 -9.58 -12.82 -3.88
N PHE A 78 -8.31 -13.21 -4.01
CA PHE A 78 -7.40 -13.51 -2.89
C PHE A 78 -6.61 -12.30 -2.37
N LEU A 79 -6.97 -11.09 -2.77
CA LEU A 79 -6.28 -9.88 -2.33
C LEU A 79 -7.27 -8.73 -2.24
N VAL A 80 -7.15 -7.92 -1.19
CA VAL A 80 -7.84 -6.65 -1.06
C VAL A 80 -6.83 -5.53 -0.92
N ARG A 81 -7.02 -4.46 -1.71
CA ARG A 81 -6.20 -3.27 -1.70
C ARG A 81 -7.02 -2.11 -1.14
N ILE A 82 -6.52 -1.43 -0.13
CA ILE A 82 -7.08 -0.20 0.41
C ILE A 82 -6.19 0.95 -0.06
N SER A 83 -6.79 1.97 -0.67
CA SER A 83 -6.04 3.09 -1.23
C SER A 83 -6.93 4.32 -1.48
N PRO A 84 -6.36 5.53 -1.53
CA PRO A 84 -7.02 6.68 -2.10
C PRO A 84 -7.33 6.47 -3.59
N THR A 85 -8.46 6.99 -4.05
CA THR A 85 -8.90 6.98 -5.45
C THR A 85 -9.41 8.36 -5.85
N LYS A 86 -9.28 8.73 -7.13
CA LYS A 86 -9.80 10.01 -7.62
C LYS A 86 -11.33 10.05 -7.44
N THR A 87 -11.82 11.11 -6.81
CA THR A 87 -13.26 11.39 -6.68
C THR A 87 -13.66 12.51 -7.63
N SER A 88 -14.95 12.72 -7.83
CA SER A 88 -15.47 13.84 -8.63
C SER A 88 -15.17 15.20 -8.01
N ALA A 89 -14.97 15.27 -6.70
CA ALA A 89 -14.56 16.48 -5.99
C ALA A 89 -13.07 16.84 -6.19
N MET A 90 -12.31 15.99 -6.88
CA MET A 90 -10.88 16.19 -7.16
C MET A 90 -10.65 16.47 -8.65
N GLU A 91 -10.17 17.67 -8.97
CA GLU A 91 -9.73 18.02 -10.33
C GLU A 91 -8.59 17.11 -10.80
N GLU A 92 -7.57 16.96 -9.96
CA GLU A 92 -6.44 16.05 -10.15
C GLU A 92 -6.33 15.03 -9.01
N PHE A 93 -5.83 13.84 -9.32
CA PHE A 93 -5.59 12.83 -8.30
C PHE A 93 -4.31 13.15 -7.53
N TYR A 94 -4.46 13.75 -6.34
CA TYR A 94 -3.34 14.03 -5.46
C TYR A 94 -3.65 13.59 -4.01
N PRO A 95 -3.40 12.32 -3.67
CA PRO A 95 -3.64 11.85 -2.31
C PRO A 95 -2.62 12.47 -1.34
N ALA A 96 -3.08 12.91 -0.17
CA ALA A 96 -2.23 13.51 0.86
C ALA A 96 -1.30 12.50 1.58
N TYR A 97 -1.44 11.20 1.28
CA TYR A 97 -0.72 10.10 1.89
C TYR A 97 0.59 9.80 1.15
N LEU A 98 1.70 10.32 1.67
CA LEU A 98 3.06 10.03 1.18
C LEU A 98 3.79 9.12 2.17
N HIS A 99 3.30 7.89 2.33
CA HIS A 99 3.78 6.96 3.35
C HIS A 99 5.29 6.67 3.25
N TYR A 100 5.82 6.55 2.03
CA TYR A 100 7.25 6.33 1.80
C TYR A 100 8.04 7.63 1.55
N GLY A 101 7.38 8.79 1.58
CA GLY A 101 7.96 10.08 1.24
C GLY A 101 8.43 10.18 -0.21
N VAL A 102 9.18 11.24 -0.52
CA VAL A 102 9.77 11.49 -1.83
C VAL A 102 11.22 11.94 -1.63
N LYS A 103 12.19 11.17 -2.16
CA LYS A 103 13.60 11.57 -2.16
C LYS A 103 13.89 12.70 -3.14
N ARG A 104 14.84 13.57 -2.79
CA ARG A 104 15.35 14.64 -3.66
C ARG A 104 16.05 14.04 -4.89
N GLY A 105 15.97 14.74 -6.03
CA GLY A 105 16.56 14.31 -7.30
C GLY A 105 15.74 13.26 -8.07
N ARG A 106 16.14 13.00 -9.32
CA ARG A 106 15.44 12.10 -10.25
C ARG A 106 15.64 10.62 -9.95
N LYS A 107 14.59 9.80 -10.12
CA LYS A 107 14.71 8.34 -10.08
C LYS A 107 15.77 7.88 -11.08
N LEU A 108 16.53 6.85 -10.72
CA LEU A 108 17.59 6.31 -11.57
C LEU A 108 17.02 5.81 -12.91
N GLY A 109 17.24 6.60 -13.97
CA GLY A 109 16.75 6.32 -15.32
C GLY A 109 17.63 5.33 -16.10
N LYS A 110 17.42 5.23 -17.41
CA LYS A 110 18.35 4.54 -18.32
C LYS A 110 19.67 5.34 -18.40
N LEU A 111 20.77 4.66 -18.72
CA LEU A 111 22.02 5.35 -19.03
C LEU A 111 21.88 6.08 -20.38
N ALA A 112 22.63 7.16 -20.55
CA ALA A 112 22.78 7.79 -21.86
C ALA A 112 23.37 6.76 -22.86
N PRO A 113 23.02 6.83 -24.15
CA PRO A 113 23.60 5.95 -25.17
C PRO A 113 25.13 5.94 -25.11
N GLY A 114 25.75 4.76 -25.11
CA GLY A 114 27.21 4.60 -25.06
C GLY A 114 27.86 4.68 -23.68
N ALA A 115 27.12 5.05 -22.63
CA ALA A 115 27.66 5.16 -21.26
C ALA A 115 27.71 3.84 -20.47
N GLY A 116 27.16 2.75 -21.03
CA GLY A 116 27.08 1.43 -20.42
C GLY A 116 27.89 0.37 -21.18
N LYS A 117 27.89 -0.85 -20.64
CA LYS A 117 28.60 -2.00 -21.21
C LYS A 117 27.81 -2.65 -22.35
N GLY A 118 28.50 -2.83 -23.48
CA GLY A 118 28.02 -3.55 -24.65
C GLY A 118 26.83 -2.89 -25.37
N ARG A 119 26.31 -3.58 -26.39
CA ARG A 119 25.17 -3.10 -27.21
C ARG A 119 23.89 -2.85 -26.40
N SER A 120 23.75 -3.50 -25.23
CA SER A 120 22.60 -3.32 -24.33
C SER A 120 22.70 -2.11 -23.40
N ASN A 121 23.82 -1.36 -23.45
CA ASN A 121 24.05 -0.16 -22.64
C ASN A 121 23.82 -0.39 -21.13
N ARG A 122 24.22 -1.57 -20.63
CA ARG A 122 23.94 -1.98 -19.25
C ARG A 122 24.95 -1.37 -18.28
N ARG A 123 24.51 -0.99 -17.09
CA ARG A 123 25.43 -0.61 -16.00
C ARG A 123 26.35 -1.77 -15.63
N ALA A 124 27.57 -1.44 -15.17
CA ALA A 124 28.43 -2.45 -14.56
C ALA A 124 27.77 -3.05 -13.30
N ALA A 125 28.22 -4.25 -12.91
CA ALA A 125 27.79 -4.90 -11.68
C ALA A 125 28.02 -3.97 -10.48
N GLY A 126 27.09 -3.97 -9.51
CA GLY A 126 27.17 -3.12 -8.32
C GLY A 126 26.79 -1.65 -8.53
N VAL A 127 27.05 -1.05 -9.69
CA VAL A 127 26.84 0.40 -9.93
C VAL A 127 25.38 0.82 -9.75
N ARG A 128 24.43 0.00 -10.20
CA ARG A 128 23.00 0.27 -9.96
C ARG A 128 22.66 0.23 -8.48
N ALA A 129 23.15 -0.78 -7.76
CA ALA A 129 22.87 -0.95 -6.33
C ALA A 129 23.47 0.22 -5.53
N ALA A 130 24.71 0.60 -5.83
CA ALA A 130 25.38 1.77 -5.24
C ALA A 130 24.59 3.07 -5.47
N ALA A 131 24.18 3.35 -6.71
CA ALA A 131 23.40 4.56 -7.02
C ALA A 131 22.00 4.57 -6.36
N VAL A 132 21.39 3.39 -6.16
CA VAL A 132 20.14 3.26 -5.41
C VAL A 132 20.37 3.49 -3.91
N ALA A 133 21.44 2.93 -3.35
CA ALA A 133 21.83 3.12 -1.95
C ALA A 133 22.17 4.58 -1.64
N GLU A 134 22.95 5.24 -2.51
CA GLU A 134 23.26 6.67 -2.41
C GLU A 134 21.99 7.52 -2.42
N ARG A 135 21.06 7.25 -3.34
CA ARG A 135 19.75 7.92 -3.35
C ARG A 135 18.94 7.66 -2.08
N ALA A 136 18.98 6.44 -1.55
CA ALA A 136 18.30 6.11 -0.30
C ALA A 136 18.91 6.86 0.90
N ALA A 137 20.23 7.07 0.90
CA ALA A 137 20.93 7.85 1.92
C ALA A 137 20.74 9.38 1.78
N GLY A 138 20.44 9.86 0.57
CA GLY A 138 20.28 11.29 0.28
C GLY A 138 19.04 11.96 0.92
N GLU A 139 18.91 13.27 0.71
CA GLU A 139 17.88 14.11 1.31
C GLU A 139 16.44 13.79 0.86
N TRP A 140 15.48 14.11 1.73
CA TRP A 140 14.05 14.06 1.43
C TRP A 140 13.61 15.37 0.75
N ARG A 141 12.88 15.26 -0.37
CA ARG A 141 12.08 16.37 -0.92
C ARG A 141 10.80 16.54 -0.11
N ILE A 142 10.17 15.43 0.24
CA ILE A 142 9.03 15.36 1.16
C ILE A 142 9.31 14.18 2.07
N LYS A 143 9.28 14.39 3.39
CA LYS A 143 9.48 13.30 4.37
C LYS A 143 8.31 12.31 4.30
N PRO A 144 8.56 11.02 4.63
CA PRO A 144 7.49 10.06 4.91
C PRO A 144 6.43 10.65 5.84
N ARG A 145 5.17 10.26 5.60
CA ARG A 145 4.02 10.60 6.41
C ARG A 145 3.41 9.35 7.00
N ASP A 146 2.72 9.51 8.11
CA ASP A 146 1.95 8.43 8.67
C ASP A 146 0.70 8.16 7.83
N ASN A 147 0.07 7.02 8.06
CA ASN A 147 -0.93 6.50 7.15
C ASN A 147 -2.05 5.78 7.89
N TYR A 148 -3.18 6.47 8.03
CA TYR A 148 -4.40 5.93 8.65
C TYR A 148 -4.88 4.59 8.07
N MET A 149 -4.55 4.25 6.82
CA MET A 149 -4.88 2.93 6.25
C MET A 149 -3.96 1.82 6.77
N ALA A 150 -2.69 2.12 7.01
CA ALA A 150 -1.74 1.18 7.62
C ALA A 150 -2.09 0.95 9.10
N ASP A 151 -2.36 2.03 9.84
CA ASP A 151 -2.75 1.91 11.26
C ASP A 151 -4.09 1.18 11.39
N ALA A 152 -5.05 1.47 10.53
CA ALA A 152 -6.32 0.76 10.52
C ALA A 152 -6.15 -0.76 10.27
N LEU A 153 -5.18 -1.16 9.44
CA LEU A 153 -4.85 -2.57 9.24
C LEU A 153 -4.19 -3.17 10.49
N GLN A 154 -3.21 -2.47 11.07
CA GLN A 154 -2.50 -2.88 12.29
C GLN A 154 -3.49 -3.09 13.46
N ASP A 155 -4.32 -2.08 13.72
CA ASP A 155 -5.35 -2.07 14.76
C ASP A 155 -6.37 -3.19 14.59
N SER A 156 -6.68 -3.54 13.34
CA SER A 156 -7.71 -4.53 13.02
C SER A 156 -7.12 -5.91 12.74
N ALA A 157 -5.80 -6.12 12.91
CA ALA A 157 -5.11 -7.31 12.42
C ALA A 157 -5.73 -8.62 12.92
N SER A 158 -6.07 -8.69 14.22
CA SER A 158 -6.71 -9.86 14.82
C SER A 158 -8.11 -10.14 14.24
N GLN A 159 -8.90 -9.08 14.04
CA GLN A 159 -10.23 -9.18 13.43
C GLN A 159 -10.16 -9.56 11.95
N VAL A 160 -9.19 -9.01 11.22
CA VAL A 160 -8.92 -9.35 9.82
C VAL A 160 -8.53 -10.82 9.69
N GLN A 161 -7.59 -11.28 10.53
CA GLN A 161 -7.19 -12.69 10.57
C GLN A 161 -8.39 -13.60 10.85
N SER A 162 -9.19 -13.28 11.88
CA SER A 162 -10.40 -14.04 12.21
C SER A 162 -11.39 -14.12 11.03
N ILE A 163 -11.70 -12.98 10.39
CA ILE A 163 -12.64 -12.92 9.26
C ILE A 163 -12.12 -13.72 8.06
N LEU A 164 -10.83 -13.57 7.73
CA LEU A 164 -10.25 -14.25 6.58
C LEU A 164 -10.13 -15.75 6.84
N SER A 165 -9.62 -16.18 7.99
CA SER A 165 -9.53 -17.61 8.33
C SER A 165 -10.90 -18.29 8.25
N ALA A 166 -11.96 -17.65 8.77
CA ALA A 166 -13.32 -18.16 8.66
C ALA A 166 -13.81 -18.20 7.20
N ALA A 167 -13.51 -17.17 6.39
CA ALA A 167 -13.91 -17.12 5.00
C ALA A 167 -13.19 -18.16 4.13
N PHE A 168 -11.90 -18.39 4.36
CA PHE A 168 -11.12 -19.40 3.68
C PHE A 168 -11.56 -20.81 4.08
N ALA A 169 -11.78 -21.07 5.38
CA ALA A 169 -12.31 -22.34 5.86
C ALA A 169 -13.70 -22.65 5.26
N ALA A 170 -14.60 -21.66 5.21
CA ALA A 170 -15.91 -21.83 4.58
C ALA A 170 -15.84 -22.00 3.06
N ALA A 171 -14.77 -21.51 2.43
CA ALA A 171 -14.54 -21.60 0.99
C ALA A 171 -13.88 -22.90 0.56
N LEU A 172 -13.27 -23.65 1.48
CA LEU A 172 -12.85 -25.03 1.23
C LEU A 172 -14.12 -25.89 1.10
N GLY A 173 -14.22 -26.57 -0.05
CA GLY A 173 -15.25 -27.57 -0.33
C GLY A 173 -14.77 -28.95 0.09
#